data_AF-A0A8J8TFJ6-F1
#
_entry.id   AF-A0A8J8TFJ6-F1
#
_cell.length_a   1.000
_cell.length_b   1.000
_cell.length_c   1.000
_cell.angle_alpha   90.00
_cell.angle_beta   90.00
_cell.angle_gamma   90.00
#
_symmetry.space_group_name_H-M   'P 1'
#
loop_
_entity.id
_entity.type
_entity.pdbx_description
1 polymer ?
#
loop_
_entity_poly.entity_id
_entity_poly.type
_entity_poly.pdbx_seq_one_letter_code
_entity_poly.pdbx_strand_id
1 'polypeptide(L)'
;MADCKVTVDAGVCKMKTVIIAKTNEDGEVILDIQSDCSKVLEMSWGIKPIYAWSCVESPMNETEIYQAASKCLKHAACPVPCAVLKAIEVAGELGIKRDAVITIE
;
A
#
# COMPACT_ATOMS: atom_id res chain seq x y z
N MET A 1 -13.46 -7.97 11.35
CA MET A 1 -12.06 -7.52 11.13
C MET A 1 -11.61 -8.12 9.81
N ALA A 2 -11.49 -7.27 8.78
CA ALA A 2 -11.14 -7.71 7.44
C ALA A 2 -9.62 -7.71 7.28
N ASP A 3 -9.02 -8.90 7.26
CA ASP A 3 -7.62 -9.04 6.87
C ASP A 3 -7.53 -8.98 5.33
N CYS A 4 -6.58 -8.20 4.83
CA CYS A 4 -6.25 -8.11 3.41
C CYS A 4 -4.78 -8.46 3.18
N LYS A 5 -4.53 -9.42 2.29
CA LYS A 5 -3.19 -9.74 1.81
C LYS A 5 -3.11 -9.39 0.33
N VAL A 6 -2.20 -8.49 -0.03
CA VAL A 6 -1.92 -8.09 -1.41
C VAL A 6 -0.52 -8.55 -1.77
N THR A 7 -0.35 -9.13 -2.96
CA THR A 7 0.96 -9.52 -3.50
C THR A 7 1.17 -8.76 -4.79
N VAL A 8 2.30 -8.07 -4.87
CA VAL A 8 2.65 -7.18 -5.98
C VAL A 8 3.89 -7.73 -6.67
N ASP A 9 3.77 -7.95 -7.97
CA ASP A 9 4.92 -8.10 -8.85
C ASP A 9 5.18 -6.74 -9.52
N ALA A 10 6.31 -6.10 -9.17
CA ALA A 10 6.59 -4.73 -9.60
C ALA A 10 7.09 -4.63 -11.07
N GLY A 11 7.04 -5.72 -11.83
CA GLY A 11 7.33 -5.75 -13.26
C GLY A 11 8.81 -5.95 -13.57
N VAL A 12 9.37 -5.14 -14.47
CA VAL A 12 10.74 -5.35 -15.00
C VAL A 12 11.84 -5.35 -13.94
N CYS A 13 11.63 -4.70 -12.80
CA CYS A 13 12.59 -4.73 -11.68
C CYS A 13 12.61 -6.08 -10.95
N LYS A 14 11.65 -6.98 -11.20
CA LYS A 14 11.49 -8.33 -10.63
C LYS A 14 11.40 -8.39 -9.10
N MET A 15 11.20 -7.25 -8.45
CA MET A 15 11.06 -7.15 -7.00
C MET A 15 9.62 -7.49 -6.62
N LYS A 16 9.46 -8.40 -5.67
CA LYS A 16 8.15 -8.77 -5.13
C LYS A 16 7.88 -8.06 -3.83
N THR A 17 6.62 -7.72 -3.60
CA THR A 17 6.18 -7.12 -2.35
C THR A 17 4.91 -7.81 -1.87
N VAL A 18 4.89 -8.20 -0.59
CA VAL A 18 3.71 -8.72 0.11
C VAL A 18 3.29 -7.68 1.13
N ILE A 19 2.03 -7.27 1.07
CA ILE A 19 1.42 -6.29 1.96
C ILE A 19 0.33 -7.01 2.73
N ILE A 20 0.38 -6.94 4.06
CA ILE A 20 -0.64 -7.46 4.95
C ILE A 20 -1.25 -6.26 5.67
N ALA A 21 -2.53 -6.01 5.44
CA ALA A 21 -3.30 -4.96 6.08
C ALA A 21 -4.31 -5.59 7.05
N LYS A 22 -4.33 -5.09 8.29
CA LYS A 22 -5.23 -5.54 9.35
C LYS A 22 -5.79 -4.36 10.12
N THR A 23 -7.07 -4.39 10.43
CA THR A 23 -7.71 -3.37 11.26
C THR A 23 -7.51 -3.69 12.74
N ASN A 24 -7.08 -2.72 13.54
CA ASN A 24 -6.95 -2.85 14.99
C ASN A 24 -8.30 -2.62 15.71
N GLU A 25 -8.29 -2.68 17.05
CA GLU A 25 -9.49 -2.46 17.87
C GLU A 25 -10.03 -1.03 17.79
N ASP A 26 -9.15 -0.06 17.51
CA ASP A 26 -9.47 1.37 17.37
C ASP A 26 -9.98 1.75 15.96
N GLY A 27 -10.03 0.80 15.02
CA GLY A 27 -10.47 1.04 13.63
C GLY A 27 -9.39 1.58 12.69
N GLU A 28 -8.14 1.62 13.11
CA GLU A 28 -6.98 1.97 12.28
C GLU A 28 -6.42 0.74 11.58
N VAL A 29 -5.89 0.92 10.37
CA VAL A 29 -5.24 -0.12 9.59
C VAL A 29 -3.76 -0.16 9.89
N ILE A 30 -3.28 -1.31 10.36
CA ILE A 30 -1.88 -1.65 10.56
C ILE A 30 -1.37 -2.37 9.32
N LEU A 31 -0.20 -1.96 8.83
CA LEU A 31 0.45 -2.53 7.65
C LEU A 31 1.72 -3.28 8.04
N ASP A 32 1.84 -4.51 7.54
CA ASP A 32 3.09 -5.28 7.51
C ASP A 32 3.50 -5.46 6.04
N ILE A 33 4.64 -4.88 5.68
CA ILE A 33 5.15 -4.83 4.30
C ILE A 33 6.47 -5.58 4.22
N GLN A 34 6.47 -6.63 3.42
CA GLN A 34 7.66 -7.41 3.10
C GLN A 34 8.00 -7.18 1.63
N SER A 35 9.20 -6.71 1.32
CA SER A 35 9.59 -6.38 -0.06
C SER A 35 11.03 -6.76 -0.35
N ASP A 36 11.29 -7.20 -1.58
CA ASP A 36 12.65 -7.33 -2.12
C ASP A 36 13.29 -5.97 -2.43
N CYS A 37 12.48 -4.90 -2.48
CA CYS A 37 12.95 -3.55 -2.76
C CYS A 37 13.33 -2.82 -1.47
N SER A 38 14.61 -2.46 -1.33
CA SER A 38 15.10 -1.70 -0.17
C SER A 38 14.41 -0.35 0.01
N LYS A 39 13.98 0.30 -1.08
CA LYS A 39 13.26 1.59 -1.04
C LYS A 39 11.81 1.46 -0.59
N VAL A 40 11.16 0.35 -0.91
CA VAL A 40 9.81 0.03 -0.37
C VAL A 40 9.90 -0.30 1.11
N LEU A 41 10.94 -1.03 1.54
CA LEU A 41 11.19 -1.28 2.96
C LEU A 41 11.44 0.01 3.73
N GLU A 42 12.29 0.90 3.20
CA GLU A 42 12.56 2.21 3.81
C GLU A 42 11.28 3.05 3.95
N MET A 43 10.40 3.01 2.93
CA MET A 43 9.08 3.63 2.99
C MET A 43 8.23 3.06 4.13
N SER A 44 8.25 1.73 4.34
CA SER A 44 7.42 1.06 5.35
C SER A 44 7.76 1.45 6.79
N TRP A 45 9.00 1.82 7.08
CA TRP A 45 9.45 2.15 8.44
C TRP A 45 8.81 3.42 9.00
N GLY A 46 8.32 4.31 8.14
CA GLY A 46 7.68 5.56 8.54
C GLY A 46 6.16 5.48 8.64
N ILE A 47 5.55 4.35 8.26
CA ILE A 47 4.09 4.22 8.18
C ILE A 47 3.55 3.92 9.57
N LYS A 48 2.66 4.79 10.05
CA LYS A 48 1.91 4.58 11.29
C LYS A 48 0.57 3.89 10.99
N PRO A 49 -0.12 3.36 12.01
CA PRO A 49 -1.52 3.00 11.85
C PRO A 49 -2.31 4.17 11.30
N ILE A 50 -3.16 3.91 10.32
CA ILE A 50 -3.87 4.93 9.55
C ILE A 50 -5.34 4.57 9.41
N TYR A 51 -6.21 5.57 9.47
CA TYR A 51 -7.62 5.36 9.18
C TYR A 51 -7.83 5.19 7.67
N ALA A 52 -8.63 4.19 7.28
CA ALA A 52 -8.88 3.96 5.86
C ALA A 52 -9.59 5.14 5.17
N TRP A 53 -10.47 5.85 5.88
CA TRP A 53 -11.20 7.00 5.32
C TRP A 53 -10.26 8.17 4.95
N SER A 54 -9.20 8.41 5.73
CA SER A 54 -8.26 9.49 5.44
C SER A 54 -7.50 9.26 4.13
N CYS A 55 -7.30 8.00 3.76
CA CYS A 55 -6.68 7.62 2.49
C CYS A 55 -7.62 7.80 1.29
N VAL A 56 -8.93 7.62 1.48
CA VAL A 56 -9.94 7.69 0.40
C VAL A 56 -10.34 9.13 0.08
N GLU A 57 -10.43 9.99 1.10
CA GLU A 57 -10.87 11.38 0.93
C GLU A 57 -9.74 12.35 0.53
N SER A 58 -8.48 11.98 0.79
CA SER A 58 -7.34 12.84 0.52
C SER A 58 -6.92 12.80 -0.96
N PRO A 59 -6.48 13.93 -1.54
CA PRO A 59 -5.75 13.93 -2.81
C PRO A 59 -4.56 12.96 -2.77
N MET A 60 -4.27 12.33 -3.90
CA MET A 60 -3.23 11.29 -4.01
C MET A 60 -1.89 11.74 -3.39
N ASN A 61 -1.42 12.94 -3.73
CA ASN A 61 -0.17 13.53 -3.25
C ASN A 61 -0.18 13.93 -1.76
N GLU A 62 -1.35 13.95 -1.13
CA GLU A 62 -1.54 14.31 0.29
C GLU A 62 -1.68 13.07 1.18
N THR A 63 -1.91 11.89 0.61
CA THR A 63 -1.92 10.64 1.39
C THR A 63 -0.56 10.33 2.02
N GLU A 64 -0.56 9.82 3.24
CA GLU A 64 0.67 9.43 3.96
C GLU A 64 1.52 8.42 3.16
N ILE A 65 0.86 7.50 2.45
CA ILE A 65 1.50 6.49 1.62
C ILE A 65 2.26 7.12 0.45
N TYR A 66 1.63 8.04 -0.31
CA TYR A 66 2.32 8.68 -1.43
C TYR A 66 3.36 9.71 -0.98
N GLN A 67 3.17 10.36 0.18
CA GLN A 67 4.20 11.22 0.75
C GLN A 67 5.43 10.43 1.20
N ALA A 68 5.26 9.27 1.83
CA ALA A 68 6.36 8.37 2.18
C ALA A 68 7.03 7.81 0.92
N ALA A 69 6.23 7.36 -0.06
CA ALA A 69 6.71 6.90 -1.36
C ALA A 69 7.57 7.95 -2.06
N SER A 70 7.13 9.21 -2.09
CA SER A 70 7.83 10.31 -2.76
C SER A 70 9.19 10.65 -2.14
N LYS A 71 9.42 10.29 -0.86
CA LYS A 71 10.70 10.49 -0.17
C LYS A 71 11.69 9.35 -0.44
N CYS A 72 11.21 8.13 -0.63
CA CYS A 72 12.05 6.92 -0.67
C CYS A 72 12.21 6.34 -2.08
N LEU A 73 11.13 6.29 -2.87
CA LEU A 73 11.11 5.62 -4.18
C LEU A 73 11.76 6.49 -5.26
N LYS A 74 12.56 5.84 -6.12
CA LYS A 74 13.25 6.49 -7.26
C LYS A 74 12.49 6.38 -8.58
N HIS A 75 11.42 5.60 -8.63
CA HIS A 75 10.59 5.42 -9.81
C HIS A 75 9.14 5.75 -9.49
N ALA A 76 8.59 6.75 -10.17
CA ALA A 76 7.23 7.24 -9.91
C ALA A 76 6.16 6.21 -10.31
N ALA A 77 6.45 5.38 -11.31
CA ALA A 77 5.52 4.36 -11.83
C ALA A 77 5.50 3.05 -11.01
N CYS A 78 6.03 3.04 -9.78
CA CYS A 78 5.94 1.86 -8.93
C CYS A 78 4.47 1.51 -8.66
N PRO A 79 4.03 0.25 -8.88
CA PRO A 79 2.67 -0.15 -8.50
C PRO A 79 2.52 -0.35 -6.99
N VAL A 80 3.62 -0.46 -6.23
CA VAL A 80 3.58 -0.80 -4.80
C VAL A 80 2.83 0.23 -3.94
N PRO A 81 3.05 1.56 -4.05
CA PRO A 81 2.28 2.54 -3.28
C PRO A 81 0.77 2.45 -3.53
N CYS A 82 0.37 2.22 -4.79
CA CYS A 82 -1.04 2.03 -5.14
C CYS A 82 -1.61 0.75 -4.50
N ALA A 83 -0.84 -0.34 -4.52
CA ALA A 83 -1.22 -1.59 -3.89
C ALA A 83 -1.37 -1.48 -2.36
N VAL A 84 -0.54 -0.67 -1.70
CA VAL A 84 -0.66 -0.39 -0.26
C VAL A 84 -1.99 0.30 0.04
N LEU A 85 -2.35 1.33 -0.73
CA LEU A 85 -3.66 1.99 -0.59
C LEU A 85 -4.83 1.05 -0.85
N LYS A 86 -4.75 0.19 -1.87
CA LYS A 86 -5.78 -0.85 -2.11
C LYS A 86 -5.91 -1.82 -0.94
N ALA A 87 -4.80 -2.20 -0.31
CA ALA A 87 -4.83 -3.05 0.87
C ALA A 87 -5.54 -2.35 2.05
N ILE A 88 -5.27 -1.05 2.26
CA ILE A 88 -5.92 -0.23 3.29
C ILE A 88 -7.41 -0.10 3.04
N GLU A 89 -7.83 0.24 1.81
CA GLU A 89 -9.24 0.37 1.43
C GLU A 89 -10.01 -0.93 1.73
N VAL A 90 -9.45 -2.08 1.37
CA VAL A 90 -10.08 -3.38 1.60
C VAL A 90 -10.10 -3.76 3.08
N ALA A 91 -9.02 -3.51 3.83
CA ALA A 91 -8.97 -3.81 5.27
C ALA A 91 -9.94 -2.93 6.07
N GLY A 92 -10.09 -1.67 5.67
CA GLY A 92 -11.03 -0.71 6.26
C GLY A 92 -12.48 -0.84 5.77
N GLU A 93 -12.82 -1.90 5.03
CA GLU A 93 -14.18 -2.14 4.49
C GLU A 93 -14.72 -1.03 3.56
N LEU A 94 -13.84 -0.18 3.02
CA LEU A 94 -14.15 0.86 2.03
C LEU A 94 -13.96 0.37 0.59
N GLY A 95 -13.14 -0.67 0.40
CA GLY A 95 -12.81 -1.27 -0.88
C GLY A 95 -13.36 -2.69 -1.04
N ILE A 96 -13.69 -3.06 -2.27
CA ILE A 96 -14.13 -4.42 -2.62
C ILE A 96 -12.90 -5.27 -2.94
N LYS A 97 -12.85 -6.51 -2.42
CA LYS A 97 -11.81 -7.50 -2.74
C LYS A 97 -11.85 -7.86 -4.24
N ARG A 98 -11.02 -7.19 -5.03
CA ARG A 98 -10.84 -7.43 -6.46
C ARG A 98 -9.44 -6.99 -6.89
N ASP A 99 -8.80 -7.82 -7.71
CA ASP A 99 -7.45 -7.53 -8.20
C ASP A 99 -7.45 -6.37 -9.21
N ALA A 100 -6.49 -5.46 -9.04
CA ALA A 100 -6.13 -4.47 -10.04
C ALA A 100 -4.98 -5.01 -10.89
N VAL A 101 -5.10 -4.96 -12.21
CA VAL A 101 -4.12 -5.53 -13.15
C VAL A 101 -3.61 -4.44 -14.10
N ILE A 102 -2.29 -4.41 -14.28
CA ILE A 102 -1.62 -3.60 -15.30
C ILE A 102 -1.05 -4.57 -16.34
N THR A 103 -1.46 -4.44 -17.59
CA THR A 103 -0.95 -5.24 -18.71
C THR A 103 -0.13 -4.34 -19.63
N ILE A 104 1.05 -4.81 -20.04
CA ILE A 104 1.94 -4.15 -21.01
C ILE A 104 1.94 -5.03 -22.28
N GLU A 105 1.68 -4.43 -23.43
CA GLU A 105 1.62 -5.10 -24.75
C GLU A 105 2.80 -4.70 -25.65
#